data_AF-A0A959R235-F1
#
_entry.id   AF-A0A959R235-F1
#
_cell.length_a   1.000
_cell.length_b   1.000
_cell.length_c   1.000
_cell.angle_alpha   90.00
_cell.angle_beta   90.00
_cell.angle_gamma   90.00
#
_symmetry.space_group_name_H-M   'P 1'
#
loop_
_entity.id
_entity.type
_entity.pdbx_description
1 polymer ?
#
loop_
_entity_poly.entity_id
_entity_poly.type
_entity_poly.pdbx_seq_one_letter_code
_entity_poly.pdbx_strand_id
1 'polypeptide(L)'
;MNNLFAYLKTLKAEEEELLDEIDLTEREREVLDLLSTMRPENNPTKEEACHHLEMSSSMFDKTCSILLHKAYEAIVPERGIPLLTDLHLRSLASNFTRELQRQEKEIGKRPKREKREFYRKVFNLLHTRFSILYNPVLAKRIAAILNRLDPGDGTKYYTQACLLGMRIWRVAAGEVNEKVERKLLTELEKLDRMIDPDTYPLARFRLNRNWAIFRAQINYDIPHRAAVLNEALQLCRKYPEQIPPQEEIATKLILAEHEYFFGENHRAAWQAYQDIFTQHPEELARQNYHRMKYLQLCLITGDYATVEKNLEQFESISLNTPDIGKAKGAALLWAKLSLYREEFSEAGRYIDLAFELNQKRFYVQYEIECRILQTAWFALKGDNSAVEALAPAHTKYLRSKGYYLKTSDFYPWFFKLVLAFIDERITGKPITRILEKKYEAFQKGAAAQYGELLRRMRSR
;
A
#
# COMPACT_ATOMS: atom_id res chain seq x y z
N MET A 1 11.84 -8.00 21.12
CA MET A 1 12.11 -8.85 19.94
C MET A 1 13.44 -8.43 19.35
N ASN A 2 14.31 -9.39 19.02
CA ASN A 2 15.68 -9.13 18.57
C ASN A 2 15.69 -8.49 17.17
N ASN A 3 16.40 -7.36 17.01
CA ASN A 3 16.52 -6.65 15.73
C ASN A 3 17.17 -7.50 14.64
N LEU A 4 18.06 -8.43 15.01
CA LEU A 4 18.66 -9.39 14.07
C LEU A 4 17.59 -10.30 13.49
N PHE A 5 16.85 -10.96 14.37
CA PHE A 5 15.79 -11.86 13.97
C PHE A 5 14.73 -11.21 13.08
N ALA A 6 14.33 -9.98 13.41
CA ALA A 6 13.41 -9.20 12.58
C ALA A 6 13.99 -8.91 11.19
N TYR A 7 15.31 -8.70 11.08
CA TYR A 7 15.97 -8.48 9.80
C TYR A 7 16.06 -9.77 8.97
N LEU A 8 16.53 -10.87 9.57
CA LEU A 8 16.68 -12.17 8.91
C LEU A 8 15.36 -12.64 8.26
N LYS A 9 14.23 -12.46 8.94
CA LYS A 9 12.89 -12.81 8.43
C LYS A 9 12.43 -12.06 7.18
N THR A 10 13.16 -11.02 6.78
CA THR A 10 12.82 -10.22 5.60
C THR A 10 13.75 -10.50 4.43
N LEU A 11 14.75 -11.37 4.60
CA LEU A 11 15.69 -11.71 3.55
C LEU A 11 15.02 -12.57 2.48
N LYS A 12 15.48 -12.40 1.24
CA LYS A 12 15.16 -13.30 0.13
C LYS A 12 16.16 -14.47 0.11
N ALA A 13 15.84 -15.55 -0.58
CA ALA A 13 16.75 -16.69 -0.73
C ALA A 13 18.16 -16.27 -1.20
N GLU A 14 18.23 -15.44 -2.24
CA GLU A 14 19.49 -14.87 -2.76
C GLU A 14 20.29 -14.09 -1.70
N GLU A 15 19.60 -13.45 -0.75
CA GLU A 15 20.22 -12.69 0.34
C GLU A 15 20.61 -13.61 1.51
N GLU A 16 19.90 -14.71 1.72
CA GLU A 16 20.26 -15.74 2.70
C GLU A 16 21.56 -16.44 2.30
N GLU A 17 21.75 -16.72 1.01
CA GLU A 17 23.01 -17.29 0.47
C GLU A 17 24.23 -16.39 0.78
N LEU A 18 24.06 -15.07 0.75
CA LEU A 18 25.13 -14.12 1.10
C LEU A 18 25.52 -14.20 2.59
N LEU A 19 24.65 -14.72 3.46
CA LEU A 19 24.99 -14.89 4.87
C LEU A 19 25.94 -16.08 5.09
N ASP A 20 25.92 -17.09 4.23
CA ASP A 20 26.79 -18.25 4.32
C ASP A 20 28.26 -17.91 4.03
N GLU A 21 28.48 -16.85 3.25
CA GLU A 21 29.81 -16.32 2.91
C GLU A 21 30.42 -15.44 4.01
N ILE A 22 29.67 -15.10 5.05
CA ILE A 22 30.16 -14.27 6.15
C ILE A 22 31.15 -15.07 7.01
N ASP A 23 32.30 -14.48 7.30
CA ASP A 23 33.24 -15.02 8.29
C ASP A 23 32.63 -14.94 9.69
N LEU A 24 32.27 -16.10 10.25
CA LEU A 24 31.59 -16.26 11.54
C LEU A 24 32.40 -17.16 12.45
N THR A 25 32.53 -16.74 13.72
CA THR A 25 32.97 -17.65 14.79
C THR A 25 31.93 -18.75 15.02
N GLU A 26 32.35 -19.86 15.62
CA GLU A 26 31.45 -20.99 15.95
C GLU A 26 30.19 -20.52 16.71
N ARG A 27 30.36 -19.68 17.74
CA ARG A 27 29.23 -19.13 18.51
C ARG A 27 28.33 -18.19 17.73
N GLU A 28 28.88 -17.42 16.81
CA GLU A 28 28.08 -16.57 15.92
C GLU A 28 27.25 -17.42 14.95
N ARG A 29 27.83 -18.50 14.43
CA ARG A 29 27.15 -19.45 13.55
C ARG A 29 26.01 -20.16 14.27
N GLU A 30 26.24 -20.67 15.48
CA GLU A 30 25.18 -21.29 16.30
C GLU A 30 23.98 -20.34 16.53
N VAL A 31 24.25 -19.06 16.84
CA VAL A 31 23.19 -18.05 17.01
C VAL A 31 22.45 -17.79 15.70
N LEU A 32 23.17 -17.68 14.58
CA LEU A 32 22.58 -17.43 13.27
C LEU A 32 21.70 -18.60 12.82
N ASP A 33 22.20 -19.83 12.93
CA ASP A 33 21.49 -21.05 12.56
C ASP A 33 20.22 -21.20 13.40
N LEU A 34 20.33 -20.99 14.72
CA LEU A 34 19.20 -21.02 15.61
C LEU A 34 18.15 -19.97 15.21
N LEU A 35 18.54 -18.72 14.93
CA LEU A 35 17.60 -17.67 14.56
C LEU A 35 17.01 -17.83 13.16
N SER A 36 17.74 -18.44 12.22
CA SER A 36 17.29 -18.63 10.83
C SER A 36 16.33 -19.81 10.68
N THR A 37 16.49 -20.84 11.53
CA THR A 37 15.60 -22.02 11.56
C THR A 37 14.26 -21.75 12.29
N MET A 38 14.16 -20.63 13.03
CA MET A 38 12.97 -20.28 13.80
C MET A 38 11.79 -19.84 12.93
N ARG A 39 10.69 -20.59 13.02
CA ARG A 39 9.43 -20.22 12.38
C ARG A 39 8.71 -19.09 13.12
N PRO A 40 7.97 -18.20 12.42
CA PRO A 40 7.21 -17.11 13.05
C PRO A 40 6.23 -17.52 14.14
N GLU A 41 5.72 -18.75 14.06
CA GLU A 41 4.68 -19.30 14.93
C GLU A 41 5.25 -19.84 16.26
N ASN A 42 6.56 -20.16 16.32
CA ASN A 42 7.26 -20.69 17.49
C ASN A 42 8.53 -19.87 17.74
N ASN A 43 8.37 -18.58 18.08
CA ASN A 43 9.52 -17.75 18.44
C ASN A 43 9.91 -18.07 19.89
N PRO A 44 11.07 -18.71 20.15
CA PRO A 44 11.56 -18.83 21.51
C PRO A 44 11.76 -17.43 22.08
N THR A 45 11.39 -17.31 23.34
CA THR A 45 11.77 -16.22 24.20
C THR A 45 13.29 -16.07 24.21
N LYS A 46 13.76 -14.88 24.58
CA LYS A 46 15.21 -14.64 24.70
C LYS A 46 15.81 -15.63 25.69
N GLU A 47 15.08 -15.93 26.76
CA GLU A 47 15.43 -16.87 27.80
C GLU A 47 15.63 -18.29 27.24
N GLU A 48 14.71 -18.78 26.42
CA GLU A 48 14.83 -20.09 25.76
C GLU A 48 16.02 -20.15 24.79
N ALA A 49 16.23 -19.11 23.99
CA ALA A 49 17.39 -19.04 23.09
C ALA A 49 18.72 -19.02 23.87
N CYS A 50 18.79 -18.24 24.95
CA CYS A 50 19.97 -18.20 25.83
C CYS A 50 20.23 -19.55 26.51
N HIS A 51 19.17 -20.22 26.98
CA HIS A 51 19.27 -21.54 27.58
C HIS A 51 19.77 -22.58 26.57
N HIS A 52 19.22 -22.58 25.34
CA HIS A 52 19.60 -23.52 24.29
C HIS A 52 21.07 -23.37 23.88
N LEU A 53 21.56 -22.13 23.79
CA LEU A 53 22.93 -21.83 23.39
C LEU A 53 23.94 -21.87 24.55
N GLU A 54 23.46 -22.10 25.78
CA GLU A 54 24.25 -21.99 27.02
C GLU A 54 24.95 -20.61 27.15
N MET A 55 24.25 -19.56 26.73
CA MET A 55 24.76 -18.18 26.72
C MET A 55 24.08 -17.33 27.78
N SER A 56 24.81 -16.39 28.36
CA SER A 56 24.17 -15.33 29.15
C SER A 56 23.36 -14.39 28.25
N SER A 57 22.31 -13.80 28.81
CA SER A 57 21.45 -12.80 28.14
C SER A 57 22.23 -11.62 27.53
N SER A 58 23.32 -11.19 28.18
CA SER A 58 24.22 -10.13 27.70
C SER A 58 25.09 -10.60 26.53
N MET A 59 25.63 -11.83 26.62
CA MET A 59 26.43 -12.42 25.56
C MET A 59 25.60 -12.64 24.29
N PHE A 60 24.37 -13.11 24.44
CA PHE A 60 23.43 -13.27 23.33
C PHE A 60 23.13 -11.93 22.64
N ASP A 61 22.80 -10.87 23.38
CA ASP A 61 22.53 -9.55 22.79
C ASP A 61 23.73 -8.96 22.05
N LYS A 62 24.94 -9.16 22.62
CA LYS A 62 26.19 -8.72 21.99
C LYS A 62 26.41 -9.47 20.68
N THR A 63 26.28 -10.80 20.69
CA THR A 63 26.46 -11.65 19.51
C THR A 63 25.44 -11.31 18.43
N CYS A 64 24.16 -11.10 18.81
CA CYS A 64 23.12 -10.67 17.89
C CYS A 64 23.40 -9.28 17.29
N SER A 65 23.97 -8.35 18.07
CA SER A 65 24.36 -7.05 17.54
C SER A 65 25.52 -7.17 16.55
N ILE A 66 26.51 -8.02 16.81
CA ILE A 66 27.64 -8.27 15.89
C ILE A 66 27.13 -8.90 14.59
N LEU A 67 26.36 -9.99 14.69
CA LEU A 67 25.74 -10.66 13.54
C LEU A 67 24.88 -9.72 12.70
N LEU A 68 24.08 -8.85 13.34
CA LEU A 68 23.28 -7.86 12.61
C LEU A 68 24.16 -6.90 11.80
N HIS A 69 25.27 -6.46 12.37
CA HIS A 69 26.20 -5.59 11.66
C HIS A 69 26.86 -6.31 10.49
N LYS A 70 27.29 -7.57 10.66
CA LYS A 70 27.86 -8.41 9.59
C LYS A 70 26.83 -8.64 8.48
N ALA A 71 25.59 -9.00 8.82
CA ALA A 71 24.51 -9.18 7.85
C ALA A 71 24.24 -7.91 7.05
N TYR A 72 24.13 -6.76 7.71
CA TYR A 72 24.00 -5.48 7.00
C TYR A 72 25.20 -5.16 6.08
N GLU A 73 26.40 -5.65 6.41
CA GLU A 73 27.64 -5.43 5.64
C GLU A 73 27.66 -6.28 4.37
N ALA A 74 27.18 -7.52 4.48
CA ALA A 74 27.01 -8.43 3.35
C ALA A 74 25.89 -7.97 2.41
N ILE A 75 24.73 -7.61 2.95
CA ILE A 75 23.54 -7.27 2.15
C ILE A 75 23.59 -5.84 1.60
N VAL A 76 24.12 -4.89 2.36
CA VAL A 76 24.17 -3.45 1.97
C VAL A 76 25.56 -2.87 2.26
N PRO A 77 26.58 -3.23 1.45
CA PRO A 77 27.97 -2.89 1.71
C PRO A 77 28.26 -1.38 1.74
N GLU A 78 27.46 -0.56 1.04
CA GLU A 78 27.63 0.90 1.01
C GLU A 78 27.29 1.59 2.33
N ARG A 79 26.62 0.89 3.27
CA ARG A 79 26.19 1.41 4.58
C ARG A 79 25.36 2.71 4.46
N GLY A 80 25.36 3.56 5.49
CA GLY A 80 24.82 4.92 5.43
C GLY A 80 23.34 5.01 5.02
N ILE A 81 23.05 5.93 4.07
CA ILE A 81 21.71 6.11 3.52
C ILE A 81 21.19 4.87 2.78
N PRO A 82 21.98 4.15 1.95
CA PRO A 82 21.57 2.85 1.40
C PRO A 82 21.02 1.89 2.45
N LEU A 83 21.73 1.70 3.58
CA LEU A 83 21.24 0.84 4.66
C LEU A 83 19.95 1.37 5.31
N LEU A 84 19.84 2.67 5.56
CA LEU A 84 18.58 3.25 6.06
C LEU A 84 17.43 3.06 5.06
N THR A 85 17.72 3.10 3.76
CA THR A 85 16.74 2.87 2.70
C THR A 85 16.30 1.41 2.70
N ASP A 86 17.22 0.46 2.79
CA ASP A 86 16.91 -0.98 2.90
C ASP A 86 16.03 -1.29 4.12
N LEU A 87 16.43 -0.80 5.30
CA LEU A 87 15.66 -0.97 6.54
C LEU A 87 14.26 -0.34 6.45
N HIS A 88 14.17 0.81 5.79
CA HIS A 88 12.90 1.45 5.49
C HIS A 88 12.06 0.60 4.53
N LEU A 89 12.68 0.03 3.49
CA LEU A 89 12.03 -0.80 2.49
C LEU A 89 11.48 -2.11 3.05
N ARG A 90 12.17 -2.68 4.05
CA ARG A 90 11.78 -3.88 4.81
C ARG A 90 10.80 -3.60 5.95
N SER A 91 10.40 -2.33 6.16
CA SER A 91 9.47 -1.93 7.22
C SER A 91 10.01 -2.18 8.64
N LEU A 92 11.32 -2.10 8.85
CA LEU A 92 11.99 -2.39 10.12
C LEU A 92 12.24 -1.11 10.94
N ALA A 93 11.19 -0.50 11.48
CA ALA A 93 11.28 0.81 12.16
C ALA A 93 12.25 0.85 13.36
N SER A 94 12.32 -0.23 14.15
CA SER A 94 13.25 -0.31 15.29
C SER A 94 14.70 -0.33 14.82
N ASN A 95 15.01 -1.14 13.81
CA ASN A 95 16.33 -1.21 13.18
C ASN A 95 16.68 0.15 12.56
N PHE A 96 15.77 0.74 11.78
CA PHE A 96 15.94 2.06 11.16
C PHE A 96 16.27 3.13 12.21
N THR A 97 15.51 3.19 13.31
CA THR A 97 15.70 4.22 14.35
C THR A 97 17.04 4.06 15.05
N ARG A 98 17.43 2.83 15.43
CA ARG A 98 18.72 2.55 16.08
C ARG A 98 19.89 2.87 15.15
N GLU A 99 19.79 2.47 13.89
CA GLU A 99 20.82 2.74 12.89
C GLU A 99 20.94 4.23 12.57
N LEU A 100 19.82 4.94 12.46
CA LEU A 100 19.82 6.40 12.31
C LEU A 100 20.55 7.07 13.49
N GLN A 101 20.27 6.67 14.73
CA GLN A 101 20.96 7.23 15.91
C GLN A 101 22.47 6.96 15.89
N ARG A 102 22.90 5.80 15.37
CA ARG A 102 24.32 5.46 15.19
C ARG A 102 24.95 6.40 14.15
N GLN A 103 24.34 6.51 12.97
CA GLN A 103 24.81 7.37 11.89
C GLN A 103 24.78 8.86 12.26
N GLU A 104 23.84 9.31 13.11
CA GLU A 104 23.81 10.69 13.64
C GLU A 104 25.05 11.02 14.48
N LYS A 105 25.61 10.07 15.23
CA LYS A 105 26.86 10.26 15.98
C LYS A 105 28.06 10.43 15.04
N GLU A 106 28.07 9.69 13.94
CA GLU A 106 29.14 9.72 12.94
C GLU A 106 29.08 11.01 12.11
N ILE A 107 27.90 11.37 11.59
CA ILE A 107 27.69 12.60 10.81
C ILE A 107 27.90 13.86 11.66
N GLY A 108 27.73 13.77 12.98
CA GLY A 108 27.96 14.86 13.93
C GLY A 108 29.35 15.50 13.81
N LYS A 109 30.36 14.73 13.37
CA LYS A 109 31.74 15.18 13.18
C LYS A 109 32.04 15.72 11.77
N ARG A 110 31.11 15.56 10.82
CA ARG A 110 31.30 15.92 9.41
C ARG A 110 31.00 17.40 9.12
N PRO A 111 31.45 17.94 7.96
CA PRO A 111 31.13 19.30 7.51
C PRO A 111 29.63 19.58 7.41
N LYS A 112 29.25 20.86 7.50
CA LYS A 112 27.85 21.32 7.44
C LYS A 112 27.12 20.85 6.18
N ARG A 113 27.79 20.85 5.02
CA ARG A 113 27.22 20.42 3.73
C ARG A 113 26.80 18.94 3.77
N GLU A 114 27.68 18.07 4.25
CA GLU A 114 27.41 16.63 4.39
C GLU A 114 26.28 16.36 5.38
N LYS A 115 26.28 17.03 6.54
CA LYS A 115 25.18 16.97 7.51
C LYS A 115 23.84 17.34 6.87
N ARG A 116 23.81 18.44 6.11
CA ARG A 116 22.59 18.91 5.43
C ARG A 116 22.08 17.85 4.44
N GLU A 117 22.97 17.27 3.64
CA GLU A 117 22.60 16.23 2.67
C GLU A 117 22.08 14.97 3.36
N PHE A 118 22.77 14.49 4.40
CA PHE A 118 22.35 13.37 5.20
C PHE A 118 20.95 13.58 5.79
N TYR A 119 20.73 14.69 6.49
CA TYR A 119 19.45 14.97 7.11
C TYR A 119 18.33 15.21 6.10
N ARG A 120 18.63 15.74 4.91
CA ARG A 120 17.67 15.85 3.81
C ARG A 120 17.24 14.46 3.31
N LYS A 121 18.19 13.55 3.08
CA LYS A 121 17.89 12.16 2.65
C LYS A 121 17.09 11.41 3.72
N VAL A 122 17.48 11.51 5.00
CA VAL A 122 16.72 10.92 6.12
C VAL A 122 15.31 11.51 6.21
N PHE A 123 15.17 12.83 6.07
CA PHE A 123 13.85 13.47 6.08
C PHE A 123 12.96 12.94 4.95
N ASN A 124 13.51 12.78 3.74
CA ASN A 124 12.77 12.21 2.62
C ASN A 124 12.33 10.77 2.91
N LEU A 125 13.23 9.92 3.42
CA LEU A 125 12.89 8.54 3.81
C LEU A 125 11.76 8.47 4.84
N LEU A 126 11.68 9.42 5.78
CA LEU A 126 10.57 9.47 6.74
C LEU A 126 9.23 9.83 6.10
N HIS A 127 9.22 10.34 4.87
CA HIS A 127 8.02 10.82 4.15
C HIS A 127 7.73 10.04 2.86
N THR A 128 8.50 8.99 2.55
CA THR A 128 8.31 8.14 1.36
C THR A 128 7.31 6.98 1.55
N ARG A 129 6.81 6.72 2.77
CA ARG A 129 5.90 5.57 3.05
C ARG A 129 4.71 5.89 3.95
N PHE A 130 3.71 5.00 3.86
CA PHE A 130 2.48 4.96 4.65
C PHE A 130 2.70 5.04 6.17
N SER A 131 1.68 5.55 6.86
CA SER A 131 1.68 6.08 8.23
C SER A 131 2.14 5.16 9.36
N ILE A 132 2.17 3.84 9.17
CA ILE A 132 2.29 2.87 10.28
C ILE A 132 3.67 2.97 10.98
N LEU A 133 4.73 3.30 10.25
CA LEU A 133 6.07 3.47 10.81
C LEU A 133 6.47 4.93 10.97
N TYR A 134 5.55 5.86 10.69
CA TYR A 134 5.85 7.28 10.75
C TYR A 134 5.91 7.75 12.21
N ASN A 135 7.10 8.14 12.64
CA ASN A 135 7.32 8.76 13.94
C ASN A 135 7.29 10.30 13.81
N PRO A 136 6.20 10.98 14.24
CA PRO A 136 6.07 12.44 14.10
C PRO A 136 7.08 13.22 14.95
N VAL A 137 7.52 12.66 16.08
CA VAL A 137 8.50 13.29 16.97
C VAL A 137 9.87 13.28 16.28
N LEU A 138 10.25 12.13 15.72
CA LEU A 138 11.47 11.99 14.93
C LEU A 138 11.45 12.91 13.70
N ALA A 139 10.38 12.90 12.92
CA ALA A 139 10.25 13.73 11.73
C ALA A 139 10.38 15.23 12.04
N LYS A 140 9.74 15.70 13.11
CA LYS A 140 9.89 17.10 13.58
C LYS A 140 11.31 17.42 14.05
N ARG A 141 11.96 16.50 14.77
CA ARG A 141 13.37 16.66 15.19
C ARG A 141 14.29 16.80 13.98
N ILE A 142 14.14 15.92 12.99
CA ILE A 142 14.93 15.94 11.76
C ILE A 142 14.65 17.22 10.95
N ALA A 143 13.39 17.65 10.82
CA ALA A 143 13.03 18.93 10.20
C ALA A 143 13.69 20.12 10.90
N ALA A 144 13.67 20.16 12.24
CA ALA A 144 14.30 21.23 13.00
C ALA A 144 15.82 21.26 12.86
N ILE A 145 16.47 20.11 12.72
CA ILE A 145 17.91 20.03 12.40
C ILE A 145 18.15 20.55 10.99
N LEU A 146 17.38 20.11 10.00
CA LEU A 146 17.53 20.52 8.61
C LEU A 146 17.35 22.03 8.42
N ASN A 147 16.32 22.63 9.05
CA ASN A 147 16.09 24.08 9.03
C ASN A 147 17.21 24.88 9.70
N ARG A 148 17.91 24.33 10.70
CA ARG A 148 19.10 24.98 11.28
C ARG A 148 20.32 24.89 10.37
N LEU A 149 20.46 23.76 9.67
CA LEU A 149 21.56 23.55 8.72
C LEU A 149 21.35 24.36 7.44
N ASP A 150 20.10 24.65 7.07
CA ASP A 150 19.69 25.30 5.83
C ASP A 150 18.53 26.26 6.09
N PRO A 151 18.79 27.47 6.64
CA PRO A 151 17.77 28.37 7.18
C PRO A 151 16.95 29.13 6.12
N GLY A 152 17.03 28.74 4.84
CA GLY A 152 16.25 29.35 3.77
C GLY A 152 14.77 29.00 3.85
N ASP A 153 13.90 29.91 3.41
CA ASP A 153 12.46 29.71 3.41
C ASP A 153 12.04 28.49 2.57
N GLY A 154 12.76 28.16 1.50
CA GLY A 154 12.50 26.96 0.70
C GLY A 154 12.55 25.66 1.52
N THR A 155 13.57 25.49 2.38
CA THR A 155 13.69 24.31 3.24
C THR A 155 12.66 24.31 4.37
N LYS A 156 12.34 25.48 4.91
CA LYS A 156 11.27 25.66 5.90
C LYS A 156 9.90 25.28 5.34
N TYR A 157 9.55 25.79 4.16
CA TYR A 157 8.28 25.47 3.51
C TYR A 157 8.21 24.01 3.07
N TYR A 158 9.30 23.47 2.53
CA TYR A 158 9.39 22.06 2.19
C TYR A 158 9.13 21.16 3.41
N THR A 159 9.81 21.40 4.52
CA THR A 159 9.64 20.60 5.74
C THR A 159 8.24 20.76 6.33
N GLN A 160 7.65 21.96 6.30
CA GLN A 160 6.27 22.19 6.73
C GLN A 160 5.25 21.45 5.86
N ALA A 161 5.40 21.49 4.53
CA ALA A 161 4.53 20.77 3.60
C ALA A 161 4.61 19.26 3.84
N CYS A 162 5.80 18.67 3.96
CA CYS A 162 5.97 17.24 4.23
C CYS A 162 5.30 16.81 5.55
N LEU A 163 5.51 17.57 6.64
CA LEU A 163 4.90 17.26 7.94
C LEU A 163 3.37 17.36 7.91
N LEU A 164 2.83 18.35 7.19
CA LEU A 164 1.39 18.51 7.00
C LEU A 164 0.80 17.35 6.20
N GLY A 165 1.49 16.91 5.15
CA GLY A 165 1.09 15.75 4.34
C GLY A 165 0.93 14.48 5.16
N MET A 166 1.90 14.17 6.03
CA MET A 166 1.81 13.00 6.91
C MET A 166 0.69 13.13 7.95
N ARG A 167 0.40 14.35 8.41
CA ARG A 167 -0.75 14.59 9.29
C ARG A 167 -2.08 14.37 8.56
N ILE A 168 -2.20 14.84 7.31
CA ILE A 168 -3.38 14.59 6.46
C ILE A 168 -3.57 13.09 6.28
N TRP A 169 -2.54 12.33 5.92
CA TRP A 169 -2.61 10.87 5.80
C TRP A 169 -3.07 10.17 7.08
N ARG A 170 -2.56 10.59 8.24
CA ARG A 170 -2.96 10.03 9.53
C ARG A 170 -4.41 10.31 9.88
N VAL A 171 -4.91 11.50 9.54
CA VAL A 171 -6.32 11.87 9.73
C VAL A 171 -7.20 11.07 8.78
N ALA A 172 -6.82 10.97 7.50
CA ALA A 172 -7.52 10.19 6.49
C ALA A 172 -7.60 8.69 6.82
N ALA A 173 -6.59 8.13 7.50
CA ALA A 173 -6.59 6.75 7.94
C ALA A 173 -7.44 6.50 9.22
N GLY A 174 -7.96 7.55 9.86
CA GLY A 174 -8.78 7.48 11.07
C GLY A 174 -10.14 8.14 10.88
N GLU A 175 -10.80 8.47 11.99
CA GLU A 175 -12.05 9.22 11.94
C GLU A 175 -11.81 10.71 11.67
N VAL A 176 -12.40 11.20 10.59
CA VAL A 176 -12.40 12.62 10.24
C VAL A 176 -13.60 13.29 10.90
N ASN A 177 -13.36 14.34 11.67
CA ASN A 177 -14.41 15.26 12.12
C ASN A 177 -14.17 16.66 11.55
N GLU A 178 -15.26 17.43 11.50
CA GLU A 178 -15.29 18.77 10.88
C GLU A 178 -14.26 19.73 11.48
N LYS A 179 -14.02 19.67 12.79
CA LYS A 179 -13.03 20.53 13.46
C LYS A 179 -11.61 20.22 12.97
N VAL A 180 -11.28 18.94 12.82
CA VAL A 180 -9.96 18.50 12.32
C VAL A 180 -9.79 18.86 10.85
N GLU A 181 -10.83 18.65 10.04
CA GLU A 181 -10.86 19.04 8.63
C GLU A 181 -10.62 20.55 8.45
N ARG A 182 -11.40 21.40 9.13
CA ARG A 182 -11.25 22.87 9.07
C ARG A 182 -9.83 23.31 9.45
N LYS A 183 -9.25 22.71 10.50
CA LYS A 183 -7.87 23.02 10.92
C LYS A 183 -6.84 22.65 9.85
N LEU A 184 -7.00 21.49 9.21
CA LEU A 184 -6.14 21.06 8.10
C LEU A 184 -6.26 22.02 6.91
N LEU A 185 -7.48 22.42 6.55
CA LEU A 185 -7.75 23.36 5.47
C LEU A 185 -7.07 24.71 5.71
N THR A 186 -7.23 25.29 6.91
CA THR A 186 -6.56 26.55 7.28
C THR A 186 -5.03 26.46 7.18
N GLU A 187 -4.44 25.33 7.57
CA GLU A 187 -2.99 25.13 7.46
C GLU A 187 -2.53 24.98 6.01
N LEU A 188 -3.29 24.27 5.18
CA LEU A 188 -3.04 24.15 3.73
C LEU A 188 -3.10 25.53 3.05
N GLU A 189 -4.18 26.28 3.25
CA GLU A 189 -4.36 27.63 2.68
C GLU A 189 -3.27 28.60 3.14
N LYS A 190 -2.84 28.51 4.41
CA LYS A 190 -1.75 29.32 4.91
C LYS A 190 -0.45 29.04 4.16
N LEU A 191 -0.09 27.76 3.97
CA LEU A 191 1.11 27.40 3.20
C LEU A 191 0.97 27.78 1.73
N ASP A 192 -0.22 27.64 1.16
CA ASP A 192 -0.53 27.98 -0.23
C ASP A 192 -0.19 29.45 -0.55
N ARG A 193 -0.54 30.37 0.37
CA ARG A 193 -0.23 31.80 0.24
C ARG A 193 1.25 32.15 0.45
N MET A 194 2.01 31.28 1.13
CA MET A 194 3.41 31.53 1.47
C MET A 194 4.39 30.96 0.45
N ILE A 195 3.96 29.96 -0.33
CA ILE A 195 4.82 29.21 -1.23
C ILE A 195 4.59 29.69 -2.66
N ASP A 196 5.50 30.54 -3.13
CA ASP A 196 5.59 30.91 -4.53
C ASP A 196 6.13 29.72 -5.37
N PRO A 197 5.42 29.30 -6.43
CA PRO A 197 5.79 28.13 -7.23
C PRO A 197 7.09 28.30 -8.01
N ASP A 198 7.48 29.53 -8.34
CA ASP A 198 8.69 29.80 -9.12
C ASP A 198 9.93 29.96 -8.23
N THR A 199 9.73 30.40 -6.99
CA THR A 199 10.79 30.54 -6.00
C THR A 199 11.05 29.24 -5.23
N TYR A 200 9.99 28.47 -4.92
CA TYR A 200 10.06 27.27 -4.07
C TYR A 200 9.35 26.04 -4.68
N PRO A 201 9.75 25.60 -5.88
CA PRO A 201 8.99 24.60 -6.64
C PRO A 201 8.87 23.24 -5.94
N LEU A 202 9.92 22.78 -5.24
CA LEU A 202 9.85 21.52 -4.49
C LEU A 202 8.85 21.59 -3.33
N ALA A 203 8.77 22.71 -2.63
CA ALA A 203 7.80 22.90 -1.55
C ALA A 203 6.38 22.98 -2.10
N ARG A 204 6.19 23.69 -3.22
CA ARG A 204 4.91 23.77 -3.93
C ARG A 204 4.45 22.39 -4.42
N PHE A 205 5.36 21.62 -5.02
CA PHE A 205 5.07 20.25 -5.45
C PHE A 205 4.54 19.39 -4.30
N ARG A 206 5.21 19.40 -3.14
CA ARG A 206 4.74 18.67 -1.95
C ARG A 206 3.39 19.20 -1.44
N LEU A 207 3.17 20.51 -1.46
CA LEU A 207 1.89 21.10 -1.07
C LEU A 207 0.74 20.64 -2.00
N ASN A 208 0.96 20.63 -3.33
CA ASN A 208 -0.03 20.17 -4.29
C ASN A 208 -0.37 18.69 -4.11
N ARG A 209 0.61 17.85 -3.77
CA ARG A 209 0.40 16.45 -3.37
C ARG A 209 -0.47 16.35 -2.12
N ASN A 210 -0.26 17.21 -1.13
CA ASN A 210 -1.08 17.25 0.09
C ASN A 210 -2.52 17.66 -0.20
N TRP A 211 -2.71 18.68 -1.03
CA TRP A 211 -4.03 19.09 -1.50
C TRP A 211 -4.74 17.92 -2.20
N ALA A 212 -4.04 17.16 -3.04
CA ALA A 212 -4.63 16.02 -3.74
C ALA A 212 -5.15 14.95 -2.77
N ILE A 213 -4.41 14.66 -1.69
CA ILE A 213 -4.81 13.68 -0.67
C ILE A 213 -5.98 14.23 0.17
N PHE A 214 -5.88 15.48 0.63
CA PHE A 214 -6.95 16.14 1.39
C PHE A 214 -8.27 16.13 0.59
N ARG A 215 -8.18 16.44 -0.70
CA ARG A 215 -9.34 16.45 -1.61
C ARG A 215 -9.91 15.08 -1.92
N ALA A 216 -9.09 14.04 -1.93
CA ALA A 216 -9.53 12.67 -2.15
C ALA A 216 -10.18 12.04 -0.92
N GLN A 217 -9.60 12.28 0.27
CA GLN A 217 -9.85 11.45 1.45
C GLN A 217 -10.57 12.17 2.59
N ILE A 218 -10.58 13.51 2.58
CA ILE A 218 -11.10 14.31 3.70
C ILE A 218 -12.31 15.11 3.25
N ASN A 219 -12.16 16.09 2.36
CA ASN A 219 -13.27 16.98 1.97
C ASN A 219 -14.02 16.54 0.68
N TYR A 220 -13.56 15.47 0.01
CA TYR A 220 -14.16 14.90 -1.20
C TYR A 220 -14.35 15.89 -2.38
N ASP A 221 -13.49 16.89 -2.53
CA ASP A 221 -13.49 17.81 -3.68
C ASP A 221 -12.70 17.24 -4.89
N ILE A 222 -13.35 16.27 -5.56
CA ILE A 222 -12.74 15.49 -6.64
C ILE A 222 -12.29 16.34 -7.85
N PRO A 223 -13.06 17.30 -8.39
CA PRO A 223 -12.61 18.09 -9.54
C PRO A 223 -11.30 18.84 -9.29
N HIS A 224 -11.15 19.44 -8.11
CA HIS A 224 -9.93 20.17 -7.77
C HIS A 224 -8.75 19.25 -7.45
N ARG A 225 -8.97 17.96 -7.14
CA ARG A 225 -7.88 16.99 -6.98
C ARG A 225 -7.07 16.83 -8.27
N ALA A 226 -7.73 16.70 -9.42
CA ALA A 226 -7.05 16.56 -10.70
C ALA A 226 -6.27 17.83 -11.05
N ALA A 227 -6.83 19.01 -10.79
CA ALA A 227 -6.18 20.30 -11.03
C ALA A 227 -4.83 20.41 -10.30
N VAL A 228 -4.81 20.17 -8.98
CA VAL A 228 -3.55 20.28 -8.20
C VAL A 228 -2.51 19.22 -8.58
N LEU A 229 -2.95 18.03 -9.03
CA LEU A 229 -2.03 17.00 -9.54
C LEU A 229 -1.41 17.39 -10.89
N ASN A 230 -2.19 18.02 -11.77
CA ASN A 230 -1.68 18.54 -13.04
C ASN A 230 -0.68 19.69 -12.82
N GLU A 231 -0.95 20.59 -11.86
CA GLU A 231 0.04 21.59 -11.45
C GLU A 231 1.32 20.94 -10.90
N ALA A 232 1.21 19.91 -10.06
CA ALA A 232 2.37 19.18 -9.56
C ALA A 232 3.20 18.55 -10.69
N LEU A 233 2.54 18.00 -11.71
CA LEU A 233 3.17 17.45 -12.90
C LEU A 233 3.89 18.53 -13.73
N GLN A 234 3.29 19.71 -13.88
CA GLN A 234 3.93 20.84 -14.54
C GLN A 234 5.19 21.29 -13.81
N LEU A 235 5.18 21.31 -12.48
CA LEU A 235 6.37 21.62 -11.68
C LEU A 235 7.50 20.61 -11.90
N CYS A 236 7.19 19.32 -11.99
CA CYS A 236 8.20 18.29 -12.28
C CYS A 236 8.90 18.57 -13.62
N ARG A 237 8.14 18.95 -14.65
CA ARG A 237 8.66 19.25 -15.98
C ARG A 237 9.43 20.57 -16.04
N LYS A 238 8.98 21.58 -15.29
CA LYS A 238 9.60 22.92 -15.27
C LYS A 238 10.90 22.94 -14.44
N TYR A 239 10.99 22.13 -13.39
CA TYR A 239 12.10 22.14 -12.43
C TYR A 239 12.70 20.74 -12.17
N PRO A 240 13.17 20.02 -13.22
CA PRO A 240 13.67 18.64 -13.11
C PRO A 240 14.94 18.50 -12.24
N GLU A 241 15.68 19.59 -12.03
CA GLU A 241 16.87 19.64 -11.17
C GLU A 241 16.52 19.69 -9.67
N GLN A 242 15.30 20.10 -9.32
CA GLN A 242 14.82 20.20 -7.94
C GLN A 242 13.85 19.09 -7.57
N ILE A 243 13.09 18.58 -8.54
CA ILE A 243 12.09 17.54 -8.35
C ILE A 243 12.55 16.29 -9.11
N PRO A 244 12.85 15.18 -8.40
CA PRO A 244 13.33 13.97 -9.05
C PRO A 244 12.35 13.44 -10.12
N PRO A 245 12.84 12.89 -11.25
CA PRO A 245 11.97 12.33 -12.30
C PRO A 245 10.99 11.25 -11.81
N GLN A 246 11.35 10.52 -10.75
CA GLN A 246 10.48 9.51 -10.15
C GLN A 246 9.19 10.11 -9.57
N GLU A 247 9.22 11.38 -9.15
CA GLU A 247 8.04 12.09 -8.65
C GLU A 247 7.07 12.45 -9.78
N GLU A 248 7.55 12.68 -11.01
CA GLU A 248 6.69 12.79 -12.19
C GLU A 248 5.94 11.48 -12.43
N ILE A 249 6.64 10.35 -12.44
CA ILE A 249 6.05 9.03 -12.66
C ILE A 249 5.01 8.74 -11.56
N ALA A 250 5.39 8.94 -10.29
CA ALA A 250 4.48 8.77 -9.15
C ALA A 250 3.27 9.71 -9.20
N THR A 251 3.38 10.88 -9.83
CA THR A 251 2.24 11.80 -10.01
C THR A 251 1.33 11.35 -11.15
N LYS A 252 1.89 10.86 -12.27
CA LYS A 252 1.13 10.25 -13.36
C LYS A 252 0.34 9.02 -12.88
N LEU A 253 0.94 8.17 -12.05
CA LEU A 253 0.26 7.02 -11.44
C LEU A 253 -0.94 7.45 -10.55
N ILE A 254 -0.85 8.56 -9.83
CA ILE A 254 -1.97 9.09 -9.04
C ILE A 254 -3.06 9.71 -9.92
N LEU A 255 -2.70 10.33 -11.04
CA LEU A 255 -3.69 10.78 -12.04
C LEU A 255 -4.41 9.58 -12.67
N ALA A 256 -3.70 8.51 -13.04
CA ALA A 256 -4.32 7.27 -13.54
C ALA A 256 -5.23 6.63 -12.48
N GLU A 257 -4.83 6.64 -11.21
CA GLU A 257 -5.71 6.27 -10.09
C GLU A 257 -6.95 7.16 -9.97
N HIS A 258 -6.81 8.47 -10.14
CA HIS A 258 -7.93 9.39 -10.08
C HIS A 258 -8.98 9.02 -11.12
N GLU A 259 -8.55 8.80 -12.37
CA GLU A 259 -9.43 8.33 -13.45
C GLU A 259 -10.04 6.95 -13.14
N TYR A 260 -9.26 6.04 -12.53
CA TYR A 260 -9.79 4.74 -12.12
C TYR A 260 -10.94 4.84 -11.10
N PHE A 261 -10.83 5.71 -10.09
CA PHE A 261 -11.84 5.81 -9.03
C PHE A 261 -13.03 6.69 -9.43
N PHE A 262 -12.77 7.78 -10.13
CA PHE A 262 -13.73 8.87 -10.31
C PHE A 262 -14.06 9.17 -11.77
N GLY A 263 -13.26 8.65 -12.71
CA GLY A 263 -13.50 8.80 -14.14
C GLY A 263 -14.64 7.92 -14.64
N GLU A 264 -15.19 8.32 -15.78
CA GLU A 264 -16.21 7.52 -16.50
C GLU A 264 -15.59 6.62 -17.58
N ASN A 265 -14.32 6.85 -17.95
CA ASN A 265 -13.64 6.15 -19.03
C ASN A 265 -12.51 5.25 -18.50
N HIS A 266 -12.82 4.00 -18.17
CA HIS A 266 -11.83 3.01 -17.70
C HIS A 266 -10.73 2.76 -18.73
N ARG A 267 -11.02 2.89 -20.03
CA ARG A 267 -10.02 2.71 -21.08
C ARG A 267 -8.95 3.80 -21.04
N ALA A 268 -9.32 5.03 -20.72
CA ALA A 268 -8.36 6.11 -20.53
C ALA A 268 -7.46 5.86 -19.30
N ALA A 269 -8.04 5.44 -18.18
CA ALA A 269 -7.28 5.07 -16.98
C ALA A 269 -6.32 3.88 -17.25
N TRP A 270 -6.81 2.86 -17.96
CA TRP A 270 -6.03 1.70 -18.37
C TRP A 270 -4.85 2.11 -19.27
N GLN A 271 -5.11 2.92 -20.31
CA GLN A 271 -4.07 3.39 -21.22
C GLN A 271 -3.01 4.20 -20.46
N ALA A 272 -3.41 5.07 -19.54
CA ALA A 272 -2.48 5.83 -18.72
C ALA A 272 -1.55 4.93 -17.90
N TYR A 273 -2.06 3.87 -17.27
CA TYR A 273 -1.23 2.88 -16.59
C TYR A 273 -0.34 2.09 -17.55
N GLN A 274 -0.90 1.64 -18.69
CA GLN A 274 -0.18 0.89 -19.71
C GLN A 274 1.03 1.67 -20.22
N ASP A 275 0.84 2.95 -20.56
CA ASP A 275 1.91 3.82 -21.06
C ASP A 275 3.03 3.98 -20.02
N ILE A 276 2.67 4.21 -18.76
CA ILE A 276 3.63 4.35 -17.67
C ILE A 276 4.42 3.05 -17.48
N PHE A 277 3.76 1.90 -17.37
CA PHE A 277 4.46 0.63 -17.11
C PHE A 277 5.21 0.09 -18.32
N THR A 278 4.85 0.49 -19.53
CA THR A 278 5.61 0.19 -20.74
C THR A 278 6.90 1.01 -20.78
N GLN A 279 6.85 2.29 -20.39
CA GLN A 279 8.01 3.18 -20.35
C GLN A 279 8.91 2.94 -19.12
N HIS A 280 8.32 2.49 -18.01
CA HIS A 280 8.96 2.31 -16.70
C HIS A 280 8.58 0.95 -16.08
N PRO A 281 9.04 -0.18 -16.67
CA PRO A 281 8.65 -1.52 -16.22
C PRO A 281 9.06 -1.82 -14.77
N GLU A 282 10.11 -1.18 -14.26
CA GLU A 282 10.53 -1.30 -12.86
C GLU A 282 9.49 -0.76 -11.86
N GLU A 283 8.68 0.22 -12.27
CA GLU A 283 7.63 0.78 -11.41
C GLU A 283 6.45 -0.18 -11.24
N LEU A 284 6.19 -1.05 -12.23
CA LEU A 284 5.21 -2.13 -12.09
C LEU A 284 5.60 -3.07 -10.95
N ALA A 285 6.89 -3.38 -10.82
CA ALA A 285 7.41 -4.23 -9.75
C ALA A 285 7.44 -3.54 -8.37
N ARG A 286 7.71 -2.22 -8.34
CA ARG A 286 7.86 -1.45 -7.09
C ARG A 286 6.54 -0.97 -6.50
N GLN A 287 5.56 -0.63 -7.36
CA GLN A 287 4.31 0.01 -6.96
C GLN A 287 3.15 -0.99 -6.91
N ASN A 288 3.25 -2.00 -6.02
CA ASN A 288 2.24 -3.06 -5.90
C ASN A 288 0.80 -2.52 -5.82
N TYR A 289 0.58 -1.41 -5.11
CA TYR A 289 -0.74 -0.78 -5.02
C TYR A 289 -1.29 -0.34 -6.40
N HIS A 290 -0.47 0.32 -7.21
CA HIS A 290 -0.85 0.76 -8.55
C HIS A 290 -0.92 -0.42 -9.53
N ARG A 291 -0.02 -1.40 -9.41
CA ARG A 291 -0.08 -2.66 -10.14
C ARG A 291 -1.44 -3.33 -9.98
N MET A 292 -1.91 -3.51 -8.74
CA MET A 292 -3.20 -4.16 -8.49
C MET A 292 -4.38 -3.46 -9.19
N LYS A 293 -4.37 -2.13 -9.25
CA LYS A 293 -5.41 -1.35 -9.93
C LYS A 293 -5.34 -1.47 -11.45
N TYR A 294 -4.13 -1.45 -11.98
CA TYR A 294 -3.91 -1.70 -13.40
C TYR A 294 -4.42 -3.09 -13.79
N LEU A 295 -4.17 -4.13 -12.98
CA LEU A 295 -4.73 -5.47 -13.24
C LEU A 295 -6.27 -5.48 -13.13
N GLN A 296 -6.86 -4.72 -12.20
CA GLN A 296 -8.33 -4.54 -12.14
C GLN A 296 -8.87 -3.87 -13.40
N LEU A 297 -8.17 -2.87 -13.94
CA LEU A 297 -8.51 -2.22 -15.20
C LEU A 297 -8.35 -3.17 -16.40
N CYS A 298 -7.31 -4.01 -16.44
CA CYS A 298 -7.17 -5.05 -17.46
C CYS A 298 -8.35 -6.04 -17.41
N LEU A 299 -8.81 -6.43 -16.20
CA LEU A 299 -10.01 -7.25 -16.06
C LEU A 299 -11.28 -6.56 -16.62
N ILE A 300 -11.47 -5.28 -16.29
CA ILE A 300 -12.62 -4.47 -16.77
C ILE A 300 -12.58 -4.30 -18.30
N THR A 301 -11.39 -4.12 -18.88
CA THR A 301 -11.19 -3.87 -20.31
C THR A 301 -11.02 -5.14 -21.14
N GLY A 302 -10.97 -6.32 -20.51
CA GLY A 302 -10.88 -7.62 -21.17
C GLY A 302 -9.45 -8.08 -21.51
N ASP A 303 -8.41 -7.39 -21.06
CA ASP A 303 -7.01 -7.79 -21.25
C ASP A 303 -6.58 -8.86 -20.21
N TYR A 304 -7.19 -10.04 -20.33
CA TYR A 304 -6.99 -11.15 -19.40
C TYR A 304 -5.58 -11.76 -19.47
N ALA A 305 -4.92 -11.70 -20.62
CA ALA A 305 -3.56 -12.23 -20.81
C ALA A 305 -2.53 -11.45 -19.98
N THR A 306 -2.65 -10.11 -19.97
CA THR A 306 -1.80 -9.27 -19.12
C THR A 306 -2.01 -9.56 -17.63
N VAL A 307 -3.25 -9.83 -17.22
CA VAL A 307 -3.56 -10.19 -15.82
C VAL A 307 -2.87 -11.48 -15.43
N GLU A 308 -3.07 -12.54 -16.22
CA GLU A 308 -2.46 -13.85 -16.00
C GLU A 308 -0.93 -13.78 -15.90
N LYS A 309 -0.26 -13.21 -16.91
CA LYS A 309 1.19 -13.05 -16.93
C LYS A 309 1.72 -12.32 -15.70
N ASN A 310 1.00 -11.31 -15.22
CA ASN A 310 1.39 -10.58 -14.02
C ASN A 310 1.15 -11.39 -12.74
N LEU A 311 0.06 -12.15 -12.69
CA LEU A 311 -0.27 -12.97 -11.53
C LEU A 311 0.68 -14.16 -11.38
N GLU A 312 1.21 -14.72 -12.47
CA GLU A 312 2.26 -15.76 -12.46
C GLU A 312 3.56 -15.29 -11.76
N GLN A 313 3.83 -13.99 -11.75
CA GLN A 313 5.01 -13.43 -11.05
C GLN A 313 4.81 -13.32 -9.53
N PHE A 314 3.60 -13.56 -9.02
CA PHE A 314 3.40 -13.73 -7.59
C PHE A 314 3.78 -15.18 -7.28
N GLU A 315 5.06 -15.38 -6.91
CA GLU A 315 5.57 -16.66 -6.40
C GLU A 315 4.53 -17.32 -5.50
N SER A 316 4.31 -18.62 -5.75
CA SER A 316 3.25 -19.47 -5.19
C SER A 316 2.46 -18.78 -4.06
N ILE A 317 1.26 -18.30 -4.36
CA ILE A 317 0.37 -17.67 -3.37
C ILE A 317 0.14 -18.70 -2.26
N SER A 318 0.88 -18.54 -1.17
CA SER A 318 0.93 -19.50 -0.08
C SER A 318 0.53 -18.81 1.21
N LEU A 319 -0.13 -19.57 2.09
CA LEU A 319 -0.44 -19.16 3.45
C LEU A 319 0.80 -18.76 4.26
N ASN A 320 2.00 -19.17 3.83
CA ASN A 320 3.26 -18.92 4.53
C ASN A 320 4.05 -17.74 3.95
N THR A 321 3.48 -16.99 3.00
CA THR A 321 4.15 -15.84 2.41
C THR A 321 4.33 -14.72 3.44
N PRO A 322 5.54 -14.12 3.58
CA PRO A 322 5.78 -13.00 4.51
C PRO A 322 4.86 -11.80 4.25
N ASP A 323 4.54 -11.54 2.97
CA ASP A 323 3.60 -10.49 2.56
C ASP A 323 2.19 -11.05 2.31
N ILE A 324 1.50 -11.37 3.41
CA ILE A 324 0.09 -11.80 3.40
C ILE A 324 -0.82 -10.81 2.66
N GLY A 325 -0.51 -9.50 2.67
CA GLY A 325 -1.30 -8.48 1.99
C GLY A 325 -1.24 -8.63 0.47
N LYS A 326 -0.03 -8.80 -0.07
CA LYS A 326 0.22 -9.08 -1.49
C LYS A 326 -0.44 -10.39 -1.94
N ALA A 327 -0.31 -11.45 -1.13
CA ALA A 327 -0.93 -12.74 -1.40
C ALA A 327 -2.45 -12.67 -1.50
N LYS A 328 -3.12 -11.92 -0.61
CA LYS A 328 -4.58 -11.68 -0.68
C LYS A 328 -5.00 -11.00 -1.96
N GLY A 329 -4.32 -9.91 -2.31
CA GLY A 329 -4.64 -9.17 -3.54
C GLY A 329 -4.52 -10.05 -4.77
N ALA A 330 -3.46 -10.88 -4.84
CA ALA A 330 -3.26 -11.83 -5.93
C ALA A 330 -4.34 -12.92 -5.97
N ALA A 331 -4.71 -13.52 -4.83
CA ALA A 331 -5.78 -14.52 -4.77
C ALA A 331 -7.13 -13.95 -5.26
N LEU A 332 -7.47 -12.73 -4.84
CA LEU A 332 -8.71 -12.06 -5.27
C LEU A 332 -8.71 -11.74 -6.78
N LEU A 333 -7.56 -11.38 -7.35
CA LEU A 333 -7.43 -11.16 -8.79
C LEU A 333 -7.52 -12.45 -9.60
N TRP A 334 -6.89 -13.54 -9.14
CA TRP A 334 -7.07 -14.85 -9.74
C TRP A 334 -8.52 -15.30 -9.72
N ALA A 335 -9.20 -15.17 -8.57
CA ALA A 335 -10.62 -15.49 -8.45
C ALA A 335 -11.46 -14.71 -9.48
N LYS A 336 -11.23 -13.39 -9.64
CA LYS A 336 -11.93 -12.58 -10.65
C LYS A 336 -11.62 -13.03 -12.07
N LEU A 337 -10.35 -13.25 -12.41
CA LEU A 337 -9.93 -13.72 -13.72
C LEU A 337 -10.64 -15.03 -14.08
N SER A 338 -10.64 -16.01 -13.18
CA SER A 338 -11.32 -17.29 -13.37
C SER A 338 -12.84 -17.14 -13.48
N LEU A 339 -13.48 -16.23 -12.72
CA LEU A 339 -14.91 -15.93 -12.90
C LEU A 339 -15.20 -15.33 -14.29
N TYR A 340 -14.33 -14.46 -14.81
CA TYR A 340 -14.47 -13.89 -16.15
C TYR A 340 -14.21 -14.89 -17.28
N ARG A 341 -13.42 -15.93 -17.02
CA ARG A 341 -13.19 -17.05 -17.96
C ARG A 341 -14.18 -18.21 -17.77
N GLU A 342 -15.10 -18.10 -16.81
CA GLU A 342 -16.06 -19.16 -16.44
C GLU A 342 -15.40 -20.45 -15.92
N GLU A 343 -14.18 -20.34 -15.41
CA GLU A 343 -13.40 -21.41 -14.78
C GLU A 343 -13.83 -21.58 -13.31
N PHE A 344 -15.07 -22.00 -13.09
CA PHE A 344 -15.68 -21.93 -11.76
C PHE A 344 -14.97 -22.76 -10.69
N SER A 345 -14.37 -23.89 -11.04
CA SER A 345 -13.60 -24.69 -10.07
C SER A 345 -12.43 -23.88 -9.52
N GLU A 346 -11.71 -23.20 -10.40
CA GLU A 346 -10.52 -22.42 -10.05
C GLU A 346 -10.89 -21.14 -9.31
N ALA A 347 -11.97 -20.48 -9.73
CA ALA A 347 -12.53 -19.35 -9.01
C ALA A 347 -12.87 -19.69 -7.55
N GLY A 348 -13.53 -20.84 -7.32
CA GLY A 348 -13.85 -21.32 -5.97
C GLY A 348 -12.60 -21.52 -5.11
N ARG A 349 -11.59 -22.21 -5.65
CA ARG A 349 -10.31 -22.47 -4.97
C ARG A 349 -9.62 -21.17 -4.51
N TYR A 350 -9.58 -20.15 -5.37
CA TYR A 350 -8.96 -18.87 -5.02
C TYR A 350 -9.79 -18.02 -4.07
N ILE A 351 -11.12 -18.12 -4.11
CA ILE A 351 -12.01 -17.47 -3.12
C ILE A 351 -11.76 -18.05 -1.73
N ASP A 352 -11.67 -19.37 -1.60
CA ASP A 352 -11.40 -20.04 -0.33
C ASP A 352 -10.02 -19.67 0.21
N LEU A 353 -8.99 -19.69 -0.65
CA LEU A 353 -7.64 -19.24 -0.29
C LEU A 353 -7.64 -17.77 0.18
N ALA A 354 -8.41 -16.89 -0.46
CA ALA A 354 -8.51 -15.50 -0.05
C ALA A 354 -9.14 -15.35 1.34
N PHE A 355 -10.16 -16.16 1.68
CA PHE A 355 -10.72 -16.22 3.04
C PHE A 355 -9.68 -16.70 4.06
N GLU A 356 -8.96 -17.78 3.78
CA GLU A 356 -7.92 -18.32 4.67
C GLU A 356 -6.80 -17.30 4.94
N LEU A 357 -6.29 -16.67 3.89
CA LEU A 357 -5.32 -15.58 4.01
C LEU A 357 -5.89 -14.43 4.84
N ASN A 358 -7.18 -14.12 4.69
CA ASN A 358 -7.81 -13.05 5.46
C ASN A 358 -7.92 -13.36 6.95
N GLN A 359 -8.15 -14.61 7.33
CA GLN A 359 -8.20 -15.03 8.74
C GLN A 359 -6.85 -14.81 9.45
N LYS A 360 -5.71 -15.04 8.78
CA LYS A 360 -4.38 -14.81 9.36
C LYS A 360 -4.12 -13.35 9.73
N ARG A 361 -4.68 -12.40 8.98
CA ARG A 361 -4.54 -10.95 9.25
C ARG A 361 -5.80 -10.22 8.82
N PHE A 362 -6.83 -10.22 9.65
CA PHE A 362 -8.15 -9.75 9.24
C PHE A 362 -8.18 -8.30 8.76
N TYR A 363 -8.72 -8.09 7.56
CA TYR A 363 -9.08 -6.79 7.02
C TYR A 363 -10.51 -6.82 6.50
N VAL A 364 -11.33 -5.86 6.97
CA VAL A 364 -12.75 -5.79 6.60
C VAL A 364 -12.93 -5.62 5.10
N GLN A 365 -12.14 -4.79 4.43
CA GLN A 365 -12.26 -4.57 2.99
C GLN A 365 -12.08 -5.86 2.18
N TYR A 366 -11.06 -6.66 2.51
CA TYR A 366 -10.83 -7.95 1.84
C TYR A 366 -11.94 -8.97 2.16
N GLU A 367 -12.44 -8.96 3.40
CA GLU A 367 -13.58 -9.82 3.78
C GLU A 367 -14.84 -9.51 2.97
N ILE A 368 -15.11 -8.23 2.72
CA ILE A 368 -16.23 -7.78 1.89
C ILE A 368 -16.04 -8.27 0.45
N GLU A 369 -14.84 -8.14 -0.08
CA GLU A 369 -14.51 -8.57 -1.44
C GLU A 369 -14.63 -10.09 -1.62
N CYS A 370 -14.11 -10.91 -0.68
CA CYS A 370 -14.30 -12.36 -0.70
C CYS A 370 -15.79 -12.73 -0.75
N ARG A 371 -16.63 -12.06 0.04
CA ARG A 371 -18.09 -12.30 0.09
C ARG A 371 -18.79 -11.91 -1.21
N ILE A 372 -18.38 -10.80 -1.83
CA ILE A 372 -18.87 -10.39 -3.15
C ILE A 372 -18.53 -11.47 -4.19
N LEU A 373 -17.27 -11.92 -4.23
CA LEU A 373 -16.83 -12.94 -5.19
C LEU A 373 -17.48 -14.30 -4.94
N GLN A 374 -17.69 -14.70 -3.68
CA GLN A 374 -18.39 -15.93 -3.35
C GLN A 374 -19.85 -15.91 -3.81
N THR A 375 -20.57 -14.81 -3.56
CA THR A 375 -21.94 -14.67 -4.09
C THR A 375 -21.95 -14.62 -5.62
N ALA A 376 -20.98 -13.95 -6.24
CA ALA A 376 -20.83 -13.90 -7.68
C ALA A 376 -20.61 -15.29 -8.29
N TRP A 377 -19.77 -16.10 -7.65
CA TRP A 377 -19.46 -17.45 -8.06
C TRP A 377 -20.70 -18.36 -8.09
N PHE A 378 -21.49 -18.39 -7.01
CA PHE A 378 -22.73 -19.17 -6.97
C PHE A 378 -23.76 -18.67 -8.00
N ALA A 379 -23.91 -17.33 -8.12
CA ALA A 379 -24.85 -16.75 -9.07
C ALA A 379 -24.50 -17.08 -10.52
N LEU A 380 -23.22 -16.99 -10.90
CA LEU A 380 -22.77 -17.35 -12.25
C LEU A 380 -22.88 -18.85 -12.51
N LYS A 381 -22.69 -19.72 -11.51
CA LYS A 381 -22.95 -21.17 -11.64
C LYS A 381 -24.43 -21.53 -11.75
N GLY A 382 -25.35 -20.59 -11.51
CA GLY A 382 -26.79 -20.84 -11.50
C GLY A 382 -27.31 -21.47 -10.20
N ASP A 383 -26.51 -21.47 -9.13
CA ASP A 383 -26.93 -21.98 -7.81
C ASP A 383 -27.70 -20.90 -7.04
N ASN A 384 -28.95 -20.69 -7.45
CA ASN A 384 -29.81 -19.66 -6.89
C ASN A 384 -30.09 -19.90 -5.39
N SER A 385 -30.22 -21.16 -4.96
CA SER A 385 -30.46 -21.51 -3.56
C SER A 385 -29.30 -21.07 -2.66
N ALA A 386 -28.06 -21.30 -3.07
CA ALA A 386 -26.89 -20.81 -2.34
C ALA A 386 -26.86 -19.27 -2.27
N VAL A 387 -27.22 -18.58 -3.36
CA VAL A 387 -27.29 -17.11 -3.38
C VAL A 387 -28.35 -16.58 -2.43
N GLU A 388 -29.56 -17.15 -2.44
CA GLU A 388 -30.66 -16.79 -1.55
C GLU A 388 -30.31 -16.96 -0.07
N ALA A 389 -29.50 -17.97 0.27
CA ALA A 389 -29.00 -18.18 1.62
C ALA A 389 -27.88 -17.18 1.99
N LEU A 390 -26.89 -16.99 1.11
CA LEU A 390 -25.67 -16.23 1.41
C LEU A 390 -25.86 -14.72 1.33
N ALA A 391 -26.59 -14.20 0.35
CA ALA A 391 -26.72 -12.75 0.14
C ALA A 391 -27.33 -12.02 1.35
N PRO A 392 -28.39 -12.53 2.03
CA PRO A 392 -28.87 -11.96 3.29
C PRO A 392 -27.86 -12.04 4.43
N ALA A 393 -27.12 -13.15 4.54
CA ALA A 393 -26.09 -13.33 5.56
C ALA A 393 -24.93 -12.34 5.37
N HIS A 394 -24.47 -12.14 4.14
CA HIS A 394 -23.46 -11.15 3.76
C HIS A 394 -23.93 -9.73 4.01
N THR A 395 -25.19 -9.42 3.70
CA THR A 395 -25.81 -8.13 4.02
C THR A 395 -25.91 -7.91 5.54
N LYS A 396 -26.18 -8.95 6.33
CA LYS A 396 -26.16 -8.88 7.80
C LYS A 396 -24.74 -8.62 8.33
N TYR A 397 -23.74 -9.29 7.78
CA TYR A 397 -22.33 -9.03 8.09
C TYR A 397 -21.94 -7.58 7.78
N LEU A 398 -22.29 -7.05 6.60
CA LEU A 398 -21.99 -5.65 6.24
C LEU A 398 -22.59 -4.65 7.22
N ARG A 399 -23.84 -4.87 7.64
CA ARG A 399 -24.50 -4.04 8.65
C ARG A 399 -23.78 -4.06 10.00
N SER A 400 -23.25 -5.22 10.43
CA SER A 400 -22.48 -5.31 11.68
C SER A 400 -21.12 -4.60 11.60
N LYS A 401 -20.67 -4.24 10.39
CA LYS A 401 -19.47 -3.43 10.14
C LYS A 401 -19.79 -1.97 9.79
N GLY A 402 -21.05 -1.54 9.93
CA GLY A 402 -21.47 -0.15 9.68
C GLY A 402 -21.82 0.17 8.22
N TYR A 403 -21.82 -0.82 7.33
CA TYR A 403 -22.21 -0.63 5.93
C TYR A 403 -23.71 -0.91 5.75
N TYR A 404 -24.51 0.15 5.78
CA TYR A 404 -25.95 0.09 5.54
C TYR A 404 -26.29 0.55 4.12
N LEU A 405 -27.44 0.15 3.58
CA LEU A 405 -27.90 0.63 2.25
C LEU A 405 -28.01 2.16 2.16
N LYS A 406 -28.25 2.83 3.30
CA LYS A 406 -28.37 4.29 3.40
C LYS A 406 -27.02 5.01 3.51
N THR A 407 -25.98 4.32 3.99
CA THR A 407 -24.67 4.92 4.32
C THR A 407 -23.55 4.42 3.41
N SER A 408 -23.78 3.33 2.67
CA SER A 408 -22.84 2.74 1.73
C SER A 408 -23.44 2.75 0.34
N ASP A 409 -22.71 3.36 -0.59
CA ASP A 409 -23.18 3.47 -1.97
C ASP A 409 -23.10 2.17 -2.76
N PHE A 410 -22.24 1.24 -2.33
CA PHE A 410 -21.84 0.08 -3.14
C PHE A 410 -22.12 -1.26 -2.47
N TYR A 411 -21.43 -1.63 -1.39
CA TYR A 411 -21.32 -3.04 -1.00
C TYR A 411 -22.66 -3.76 -0.71
N PRO A 412 -23.60 -3.19 0.08
CA PRO A 412 -24.87 -3.86 0.32
C PRO A 412 -25.76 -3.92 -0.95
N TRP A 413 -25.57 -2.98 -1.88
CA TRP A 413 -26.33 -2.92 -3.13
C TRP A 413 -25.93 -4.04 -4.10
N PHE A 414 -24.68 -4.51 -4.06
CA PHE A 414 -24.24 -5.65 -4.86
C PHE A 414 -25.13 -6.88 -4.59
N PHE A 415 -25.25 -7.30 -3.32
CA PHE A 415 -26.04 -8.47 -2.93
C PHE A 415 -27.53 -8.30 -3.27
N LYS A 416 -28.06 -7.08 -3.13
CA LYS A 416 -29.44 -6.77 -3.49
C LYS A 416 -29.70 -6.86 -5.00
N LEU A 417 -28.73 -6.43 -5.82
CA LEU A 417 -28.82 -6.54 -7.28
C LEU A 417 -28.80 -8.01 -7.73
N VAL A 418 -27.90 -8.83 -7.17
CA VAL A 418 -27.84 -10.25 -7.52
C VAL A 418 -29.17 -10.95 -7.23
N LEU A 419 -29.76 -10.74 -6.04
CA LEU A 419 -31.08 -11.30 -5.71
C LEU A 419 -32.17 -10.80 -6.65
N ALA A 420 -32.14 -9.52 -7.03
CA ALA A 420 -33.11 -8.94 -7.94
C ALA A 420 -33.00 -9.50 -9.37
N PHE A 421 -31.78 -9.80 -9.84
CA PHE A 421 -31.58 -10.48 -11.14
C PHE A 421 -32.11 -11.92 -11.12
N ILE A 422 -31.96 -12.62 -9.99
CA ILE A 422 -32.58 -13.95 -9.82
C ILE A 422 -34.10 -13.84 -9.89
N ASP A 423 -34.70 -12.90 -9.15
CA ASP A 423 -36.16 -12.67 -9.16
C ASP A 423 -36.67 -12.24 -10.54
N GLU A 424 -35.94 -11.36 -11.24
CA GLU A 424 -36.25 -10.94 -12.62
C GLU A 424 -36.29 -12.15 -13.58
N ARG A 425 -35.35 -13.10 -13.45
CA ARG A 425 -35.33 -14.33 -14.27
C ARG A 425 -36.46 -15.30 -13.93
N ILE A 426 -36.79 -15.45 -12.65
CA ILE A 426 -37.85 -16.37 -12.21
C ILE A 426 -39.23 -15.83 -12.56
N THR A 427 -39.45 -14.53 -12.35
CA THR A 427 -40.79 -13.92 -12.45
C THR A 427 -41.04 -13.21 -13.78
N GLY A 428 -39.98 -12.94 -14.56
CA GLY A 428 -40.03 -12.11 -15.77
C GLY A 428 -40.27 -10.63 -15.50
N LYS A 429 -40.34 -10.19 -14.23
CA LYS A 429 -40.59 -8.79 -13.88
C LYS A 429 -39.29 -8.00 -13.88
N PRO A 430 -39.22 -6.85 -14.57
CA PRO A 430 -38.01 -6.05 -14.60
C PRO A 430 -37.65 -5.52 -13.20
N ILE A 431 -36.35 -5.40 -12.92
CA ILE A 431 -35.91 -4.79 -11.66
C ILE A 431 -36.38 -3.32 -11.54
N THR A 432 -36.53 -2.87 -10.30
CA THR A 432 -37.02 -1.50 -10.04
C THR A 432 -36.05 -0.42 -10.55
N ARG A 433 -36.58 0.77 -10.88
CA ARG A 433 -35.77 1.94 -11.29
C ARG A 433 -34.64 2.31 -10.31
N ILE A 434 -34.84 2.09 -9.01
CA ILE A 434 -33.80 2.34 -8.00
C ILE A 434 -32.64 1.37 -8.16
N LEU A 435 -32.94 0.09 -8.42
CA LEU A 435 -31.93 -0.94 -8.66
C LEU A 435 -31.22 -0.69 -9.97
N GLU A 436 -31.93 -0.27 -11.02
CA GLU A 436 -31.30 0.06 -12.31
C GLU A 436 -30.26 1.19 -12.15
N LYS A 437 -30.60 2.28 -11.46
CA LYS A 437 -29.65 3.35 -11.15
C LYS A 437 -28.43 2.87 -10.36
N LYS A 438 -28.62 1.92 -9.44
CA LYS A 438 -27.52 1.34 -8.67
C LYS A 438 -26.66 0.42 -9.54
N TYR A 439 -27.26 -0.35 -10.44
CA TYR A 439 -26.55 -1.15 -11.43
C TYR A 439 -25.72 -0.28 -12.38
N GLU A 440 -26.26 0.82 -12.88
CA GLU A 440 -25.52 1.83 -13.66
C GLU A 440 -24.33 2.40 -12.89
N ALA A 441 -24.51 2.70 -11.59
CA ALA A 441 -23.41 3.18 -10.74
C ALA A 441 -22.30 2.14 -10.58
N PHE A 442 -22.62 0.84 -10.61
CA PHE A 442 -21.62 -0.23 -10.63
C PHE A 442 -20.82 -0.28 -11.92
N GLN A 443 -21.25 0.36 -13.01
CA GLN A 443 -20.50 0.41 -14.27
C GLN A 443 -19.45 1.52 -14.31
N LYS A 444 -19.31 2.32 -13.24
CA LYS A 444 -18.43 3.49 -13.16
C LYS A 444 -17.34 3.33 -12.10
N GLY A 445 -16.24 4.05 -12.28
CA GLY A 445 -15.14 4.13 -11.31
C GLY A 445 -14.63 2.75 -10.86
N ALA A 446 -14.22 2.64 -9.60
CA ALA A 446 -13.70 1.39 -9.05
C ALA A 446 -14.77 0.29 -8.84
N ALA A 447 -16.06 0.63 -8.91
CA ALA A 447 -17.13 -0.35 -8.79
C ALA A 447 -17.27 -1.21 -10.07
N ALA A 448 -16.76 -0.73 -11.21
CA ALA A 448 -16.81 -1.42 -12.50
C ALA A 448 -16.24 -2.84 -12.49
N GLN A 449 -15.26 -3.11 -11.63
CA GLN A 449 -14.71 -4.46 -11.45
C GLN A 449 -15.75 -5.48 -10.94
N TYR A 450 -16.84 -5.02 -10.33
CA TYR A 450 -17.98 -5.83 -9.94
C TYR A 450 -19.17 -5.61 -10.86
N GLY A 451 -19.28 -4.43 -11.47
CA GLY A 451 -20.30 -4.14 -12.50
C GLY A 451 -20.24 -5.07 -13.68
N GLU A 452 -19.04 -5.46 -14.12
CA GLU A 452 -18.83 -6.42 -15.21
C GLU A 452 -19.27 -7.84 -14.80
N LEU A 453 -19.06 -8.25 -13.55
CA LEU A 453 -19.64 -9.50 -13.00
C LEU A 453 -21.16 -9.44 -12.95
N LEU A 454 -21.75 -8.33 -12.46
CA LEU A 454 -23.19 -8.12 -12.41
C LEU A 454 -23.82 -8.16 -13.81
N ARG A 455 -23.15 -7.58 -14.81
CA ARG A 455 -23.59 -7.61 -16.21
C ARG A 455 -23.72 -9.04 -16.72
N ARG A 456 -22.71 -9.87 -16.46
CA ARG A 456 -22.70 -11.30 -16.83
C ARG A 456 -23.78 -12.10 -16.11
N MET A 457 -24.03 -11.82 -14.83
CA MET A 457 -25.11 -12.47 -14.07
C MET A 457 -26.49 -12.13 -14.62
N ARG A 458 -26.71 -10.88 -15.03
CA ARG A 458 -28.00 -10.44 -15.59
C ARG A 458 -28.24 -10.96 -17.00
N SER A 459 -27.18 -11.15 -17.80
CA SER A 459 -27.30 -11.63 -19.19
C SER A 459 -27.50 -13.14 -19.33
N ARG A 460 -27.27 -13.92 -18.26
CA ARG A 460 -27.56 -15.35 -18.19
C ARG A 460 -28.98 -15.56 -17.73
#